data_AF-A0A9X2S0V0-F1
#
_entry.id   AF-A0A9X2S0V0-F1
#
_cell.length_a   1.000
_cell.length_b   1.000
_cell.length_c   1.000
_cell.angle_alpha   90.00
_cell.angle_beta   90.00
_cell.angle_gamma   90.00
#
_symmetry.space_group_name_H-M   'P 1'
#
loop_
_entity.id
_entity.type
_entity.pdbx_description
1 polymer ?
#
loop_
_entity_poly.entity_id
_entity_poly.type
_entity_poly.pdbx_seq_one_letter_code
_entity_poly.pdbx_strand_id
1 'polypeptide(L)'
;KIARMRRTIVIGDIHGCFDELLELLDEVDIQPDDLLVSVGDLVDRGPVPGAVVRLFRERLNSVVVMGNHERKHVREIFSYAQEITRLQLGDRYAETVEWMRALPYYFENEHVRVVHAAMLSGVPLSHQREEILCGSTRGERELTALFPTAIGMSTTSMQSRWCSAIT
;
A
#
# COMPACT_ATOMS: atom_id res chain seq x y z
N LYS A 1 12.73 -8.99 -32.93
CA LYS A 1 12.60 -8.92 -31.45
C LYS A 1 11.20 -8.39 -31.16
N ILE A 2 10.31 -9.22 -30.60
CA ILE A 2 9.01 -8.76 -30.14
C ILE A 2 9.30 -7.86 -28.92
N ALA A 3 8.82 -6.61 -28.93
CA ALA A 3 8.91 -5.75 -27.75
C ALA A 3 8.10 -6.41 -26.63
N ARG A 4 8.76 -6.77 -25.53
CA ARG A 4 8.09 -7.33 -24.36
C ARG A 4 7.22 -6.21 -23.79
N MET A 5 5.91 -6.44 -23.63
CA MET A 5 5.06 -5.47 -22.96
C MET A 5 5.52 -5.33 -21.52
N ARG A 6 5.52 -4.09 -21.03
CA ARG A 6 5.96 -3.75 -19.68
C ARG A 6 5.00 -4.37 -18.67
N ARG A 7 5.43 -5.41 -17.93
CA ARG A 7 4.58 -6.09 -16.95
C ARG A 7 4.44 -5.23 -15.69
N THR A 8 3.24 -5.23 -15.11
CA THR A 8 2.93 -4.58 -13.83
C THR A 8 2.78 -5.65 -12.76
N ILE A 9 3.51 -5.52 -11.66
CA ILE A 9 3.48 -6.43 -10.50
C ILE A 9 2.91 -5.64 -9.34
N VAL A 10 1.77 -6.07 -8.81
CA VAL A 10 1.12 -5.44 -7.65
C VAL A 10 1.37 -6.30 -6.41
N ILE A 11 1.95 -5.71 -5.36
CA ILE A 11 2.27 -6.38 -4.09
C ILE A 11 1.40 -5.81 -2.98
N GLY A 12 0.88 -6.72 -2.15
CA GLY A 12 0.10 -6.43 -0.95
C GLY A 12 0.91 -5.74 0.17
N ASP A 13 0.34 -5.74 1.38
CA ASP A 13 0.98 -5.18 2.57
C ASP A 13 2.31 -5.91 2.86
N ILE A 14 3.37 -5.14 3.14
CA ILE A 14 4.73 -5.69 3.32
C ILE A 14 5.17 -5.62 4.78
N HIS A 15 4.78 -4.56 5.50
CA HIS A 15 5.00 -4.44 6.94
C HIS A 15 6.45 -4.71 7.38
N GLY A 16 7.45 -4.18 6.67
CA GLY A 16 8.85 -4.37 7.03
C GLY A 16 9.39 -5.80 6.92
N CYS A 17 8.64 -6.74 6.32
CA CYS A 17 9.07 -8.10 6.00
C CYS A 17 9.92 -8.12 4.72
N PHE A 18 11.18 -7.68 4.85
CA PHE A 18 12.07 -7.49 3.70
C PHE A 18 12.54 -8.79 3.08
N ASP A 19 12.79 -9.83 3.88
CA ASP A 19 13.28 -11.11 3.37
C ASP A 19 12.19 -11.79 2.52
N GLU A 20 10.94 -11.79 3.01
CA GLU A 20 9.78 -12.30 2.29
C GLU A 20 9.48 -11.49 1.02
N LEU A 21 9.71 -10.16 1.06
CA LEU A 21 9.63 -9.33 -0.14
C LEU A 21 10.68 -9.75 -1.18
N LEU A 22 11.92 -10.03 -0.77
CA LEU A 22 12.97 -10.47 -1.70
C LEU A 22 12.65 -11.86 -2.28
N GLU A 23 12.17 -12.79 -1.47
CA GLU A 23 11.72 -14.12 -1.93
C GLU A 23 10.59 -14.01 -2.96
N LEU A 24 9.57 -13.18 -2.67
CA LEU A 24 8.47 -12.95 -3.61
C LEU A 24 8.95 -12.31 -4.92
N LEU A 25 9.86 -11.34 -4.85
CA LEU A 25 10.40 -10.66 -6.03
C LEU A 25 11.26 -11.60 -6.90
N ASP A 26 11.96 -12.54 -6.28
CA ASP A 26 12.71 -13.60 -6.97
C ASP A 26 11.75 -14.61 -7.62
N GLU A 27 10.69 -15.04 -6.92
CA GLU A 27 9.69 -15.99 -7.42
C GLU A 27 8.98 -15.48 -8.69
N VAL A 28 8.65 -14.19 -8.73
CA VAL A 28 8.03 -13.56 -9.91
C VAL A 28 9.03 -13.17 -11.01
N ASP A 29 10.33 -13.43 -10.79
CA ASP A 29 11.45 -13.09 -11.67
C ASP A 29 11.37 -11.61 -12.11
N ILE A 30 11.37 -10.69 -11.14
CA ILE A 30 11.19 -9.27 -11.43
C ILE A 30 12.32 -8.73 -12.33
N GLN A 31 11.93 -8.10 -13.43
CA GLN A 31 12.84 -7.50 -14.40
C GLN A 31 13.02 -5.99 -14.11
N PRO A 32 14.12 -5.37 -14.56
CA PRO A 32 14.35 -3.93 -14.36
C PRO A 32 13.28 -3.02 -14.97
N ASP A 33 12.64 -3.45 -16.06
CA ASP A 33 11.61 -2.70 -16.78
C ASP A 33 10.20 -2.91 -16.21
N ASP A 34 9.97 -3.95 -15.40
CA ASP A 34 8.69 -4.17 -14.74
C ASP A 34 8.28 -2.97 -13.87
N LEU A 35 7.00 -2.62 -13.91
CA LEU A 35 6.42 -1.66 -12.98
C LEU A 35 6.02 -2.38 -11.69
N LEU A 36 6.68 -2.05 -10.59
CA LEU A 36 6.38 -2.58 -9.26
C LEU A 36 5.44 -1.63 -8.51
N VAL A 37 4.24 -2.06 -8.17
CA VAL A 37 3.26 -1.26 -7.44
C VAL A 37 3.00 -1.88 -6.07
N SER A 38 3.29 -1.17 -4.98
CA SER A 38 2.84 -1.56 -3.64
C SER A 38 1.49 -0.92 -3.32
N VAL A 39 0.61 -1.70 -2.67
CA VAL A 39 -0.67 -1.21 -2.13
C VAL A 39 -0.52 -0.36 -0.85
N GLY A 40 0.70 -0.08 -0.38
CA GLY A 40 0.97 0.63 0.87
C GLY A 40 1.31 -0.30 2.02
N ASP A 41 1.31 0.22 3.25
CA ASP A 41 1.67 -0.50 4.47
C ASP A 41 3.05 -1.19 4.34
N LEU A 42 4.04 -0.40 3.92
CA LEU A 42 5.45 -0.82 3.82
C LEU A 42 6.12 -0.97 5.18
N VAL A 43 5.66 -0.18 6.16
CA VAL A 43 6.27 -0.08 7.49
C VAL A 43 5.37 -0.69 8.57
N ASP A 44 5.87 -0.66 9.81
CA ASP A 44 5.25 -1.23 11.00
C ASP A 44 5.16 -2.76 11.01
N ARG A 45 5.03 -3.32 12.23
CA ARG A 45 4.83 -4.75 12.56
C ARG A 45 6.03 -5.67 12.29
N GLY A 46 6.77 -5.50 11.20
CA GLY A 46 7.91 -6.34 10.86
C GLY A 46 9.28 -5.77 11.23
N PRO A 47 10.33 -6.56 10.97
CA PRO A 47 11.63 -6.36 11.59
C PRO A 47 12.50 -5.28 10.92
N VAL A 48 12.32 -5.01 9.62
CA VAL A 48 13.26 -4.18 8.84
C VAL A 48 12.56 -3.20 7.87
N PRO A 49 11.70 -2.29 8.38
CA PRO A 49 10.96 -1.33 7.53
C PRO A 49 11.86 -0.43 6.69
N GLY A 50 13.05 -0.08 7.20
CA GLY A 50 14.00 0.77 6.47
C GLY A 50 14.56 0.13 5.20
N ALA A 51 14.67 -1.21 5.16
CA ALA A 51 15.12 -1.92 3.96
C ALA A 51 14.03 -1.95 2.88
N VAL A 52 12.77 -2.18 3.28
CA VAL A 52 11.60 -2.11 2.40
C VAL A 52 11.48 -0.72 1.79
N VAL A 53 11.45 0.34 2.60
CA VAL A 53 11.35 1.72 2.12
C VAL A 53 12.47 2.05 1.14
N ARG A 54 13.71 1.63 1.43
CA ARG A 54 14.86 1.88 0.56
C ARG A 54 14.68 1.22 -0.81
N LEU A 55 14.23 -0.03 -0.86
CA LEU A 55 14.00 -0.76 -2.11
C LEU A 55 13.03 0.00 -3.04
N PHE A 56 11.90 0.47 -2.51
CA PHE A 56 10.91 1.20 -3.31
C PHE A 56 11.36 2.61 -3.71
N ARG A 57 12.24 3.25 -2.92
CA ARG A 57 12.80 4.57 -3.24
C ARG A 57 13.89 4.51 -4.30
N GLU A 58 14.70 3.46 -4.29
CA GLU A 58 15.85 3.31 -5.19
C GLU A 58 15.47 2.66 -6.53
N ARG A 59 14.37 1.90 -6.57
CA ARG A 59 13.87 1.33 -7.82
C ARG A 59 13.23 2.43 -8.68
N LEU A 60 13.71 2.58 -9.92
CA LEU A 60 13.21 3.59 -10.87
C LEU A 60 11.74 3.37 -11.27
N ASN A 61 11.35 2.10 -11.38
CA ASN A 61 10.07 1.67 -11.90
C ASN A 61 9.18 1.13 -10.78
N SER A 62 9.02 1.90 -9.71
CA SER A 62 8.12 1.58 -8.61
C SER A 62 7.15 2.71 -8.25
N VAL A 63 5.97 2.30 -7.81
CA VAL A 63 4.93 3.15 -7.23
C VAL A 63 4.54 2.55 -5.89
N VAL A 64 4.30 3.39 -4.90
CA VAL A 64 3.77 3.01 -3.60
C VAL A 64 2.55 3.89 -3.37
N VAL A 65 1.39 3.28 -3.12
CA VAL A 65 0.22 4.06 -2.70
C VAL A 65 0.22 4.24 -1.19
N MET A 66 -0.38 5.32 -0.71
CA MET A 66 -0.49 5.64 0.71
C MET A 66 -1.34 4.60 1.45
N GLY A 67 -0.69 3.81 2.31
CA GLY A 67 -1.37 2.93 3.26
C GLY A 67 -1.83 3.66 4.52
N ASN A 68 -2.59 2.97 5.36
CA ASN A 68 -3.04 3.54 6.63
C ASN A 68 -1.85 3.72 7.61
N HIS A 69 -0.81 2.88 7.50
CA HIS A 69 0.36 2.93 8.35
C HIS A 69 1.28 4.11 8.01
N GLU A 70 1.59 4.33 6.72
CA GLU A 70 2.33 5.53 6.28
C GLU A 70 1.57 6.80 6.68
N ARG A 71 0.23 6.80 6.53
CA ARG A 71 -0.59 7.95 6.90
C ARG A 71 -0.53 8.26 8.40
N LYS A 72 -0.44 7.25 9.28
CA LYS A 72 -0.26 7.45 10.73
C LYS A 72 1.07 8.16 11.01
N HIS A 73 2.15 7.76 10.36
CA HIS A 73 3.45 8.45 10.48
C HIS A 73 3.39 9.90 9.98
N VAL A 74 2.81 10.13 8.80
CA VAL A 74 2.64 11.47 8.20
C VAL A 74 1.80 12.41 9.08
N ARG A 75 0.82 11.85 9.79
CA ARG A 75 -0.06 12.59 10.71
C ARG A 75 0.43 12.59 12.17
N GLU A 76 1.58 11.98 12.44
CA GLU A 76 2.15 11.85 13.78
C GLU A 76 1.21 11.19 14.81
N ILE A 77 0.41 10.23 14.34
CA ILE A 77 -0.50 9.43 15.18
C ILE A 77 0.23 8.15 15.55
N PHE A 78 0.80 8.12 16.75
CA PHE A 78 1.64 7.01 17.19
C PHE A 78 0.89 6.01 18.07
N SER A 79 1.02 4.74 17.68
CA SER A 79 0.79 3.59 18.54
C SER A 79 2.11 2.82 18.69
N TYR A 80 2.09 1.72 19.43
CA TYR A 80 3.27 0.88 19.68
C TYR A 80 4.03 0.52 18.39
N ALA A 81 3.31 0.20 17.31
CA ALA A 81 3.94 -0.16 16.04
C ALA A 81 4.72 1.01 15.42
N GLN A 82 4.14 2.21 15.39
CA GLN A 82 4.81 3.39 14.83
C GLN A 82 6.01 3.83 15.67
N GLU A 83 5.95 3.66 16.99
CA GLU A 83 7.09 3.93 17.87
C GLU A 83 8.26 2.98 17.57
N ILE A 84 7.99 1.69 17.39
CA ILE A 84 9.00 0.71 16.97
C ILE A 84 9.60 1.10 15.61
N THR A 85 8.76 1.40 14.61
CA THR A 85 9.25 1.83 13.28
C THR A 85 10.11 3.08 13.37
N ARG A 86 9.73 4.05 14.21
CA ARG A 86 10.52 5.26 14.43
C ARG A 86 11.90 4.94 15.00
N LEU A 87 11.98 4.01 15.96
CA LEU A 87 13.26 3.55 16.52
C LEU A 87 14.09 2.77 15.49
N GLN A 88 13.45 1.88 14.72
CA GLN A 88 14.11 1.10 13.65
C GLN A 88 14.68 1.99 12.54
N LEU A 89 14.00 3.09 12.20
CA LEU A 89 14.46 4.03 11.17
C LEU A 89 15.52 5.02 11.70
N GLY A 90 15.56 5.28 13.01
CA GLY A 90 16.54 6.16 13.64
C GLY A 90 16.63 7.53 12.96
N ASP A 91 17.86 7.95 12.62
CA ASP A 91 18.14 9.25 11.99
C ASP A 91 17.45 9.41 10.62
N ARG A 92 17.11 8.30 9.94
CA ARG A 92 16.42 8.33 8.65
C ARG A 92 14.91 8.49 8.76
N TYR A 93 14.36 8.53 9.98
CA TYR A 93 12.91 8.62 10.19
C TYR A 93 12.32 9.88 9.55
N ALA A 94 12.90 11.05 9.79
CA ALA A 94 12.37 12.32 9.27
C ALA A 94 12.37 12.36 7.73
N GLU A 95 13.47 11.95 7.11
CA GLU A 95 13.59 11.75 5.66
C GLU A 95 12.53 10.79 5.11
N THR A 96 12.31 9.69 5.82
CA THR A 96 11.36 8.64 5.41
C THR A 96 9.93 9.15 5.46
N VAL A 97 9.55 9.87 6.53
CA VAL A 97 8.23 10.49 6.63
C VAL A 97 8.02 11.56 5.57
N GLU A 98 9.04 12.35 5.25
CA GLU A 98 8.95 13.35 4.18
C GLU A 98 8.71 12.69 2.82
N TRP A 99 9.39 11.59 2.53
CA TRP A 99 9.08 10.79 1.34
C TRP A 99 7.65 10.23 1.38
N MET A 100 7.19 9.71 2.52
CA MET A 100 5.82 9.20 2.69
C MET A 100 4.76 10.28 2.40
N ARG A 101 5.02 11.55 2.72
CA ARG A 101 4.08 12.67 2.43
C ARG A 101 3.78 12.83 0.94
N ALA A 102 4.69 12.41 0.07
CA ALA A 102 4.54 12.51 -1.38
C ALA A 102 3.82 11.30 -2.01
N LEU A 103 3.49 10.27 -1.22
CA LEU A 103 2.84 9.08 -1.76
C LEU A 103 1.41 9.39 -2.24
N PRO A 104 1.03 8.97 -3.45
CA PRO A 104 -0.34 9.13 -3.92
C PRO A 104 -1.27 8.17 -3.18
N TYR A 105 -2.55 8.53 -3.01
CA TYR A 105 -3.54 7.62 -2.40
C TYR A 105 -4.07 6.54 -3.35
N TYR A 106 -3.74 6.64 -4.64
CA TYR A 106 -4.11 5.66 -5.65
C TYR A 106 -3.12 5.67 -6.79
N PHE A 107 -3.08 4.58 -7.54
CA PHE A 107 -2.43 4.47 -8.83
C PHE A 107 -3.45 3.94 -9.84
N GLU A 108 -3.49 4.52 -11.03
CA GLU A 108 -4.26 3.94 -12.13
C GLU A 108 -3.49 4.00 -13.46
N ASN A 109 -3.70 2.98 -14.27
CA ASN A 109 -3.37 2.96 -15.68
C ASN A 109 -4.52 2.32 -16.47
N GLU A 110 -4.30 2.00 -17.74
CA GLU A 110 -5.31 1.39 -18.61
C GLU A 110 -5.83 0.02 -18.10
N HIS A 111 -5.02 -0.71 -17.32
CA HIS A 111 -5.30 -2.10 -16.95
C HIS A 111 -5.69 -2.28 -15.49
N VAL A 112 -5.16 -1.45 -14.58
CA VAL A 112 -5.34 -1.63 -13.14
C VAL A 112 -5.62 -0.31 -12.43
N ARG A 113 -6.43 -0.41 -11.38
CA ARG A 113 -6.59 0.61 -10.35
C ARG A 113 -6.14 0.01 -9.03
N VAL A 114 -5.25 0.72 -8.34
CA VAL A 114 -4.67 0.28 -7.08
C VAL A 114 -4.96 1.33 -6.03
N VAL A 115 -5.60 0.89 -4.95
CA VAL A 115 -5.87 1.64 -3.73
C VAL A 115 -5.54 0.72 -2.56
N HIS A 116 -5.19 1.27 -1.40
CA HIS A 116 -4.80 0.43 -0.26
C HIS A 116 -5.99 -0.37 0.31
N ALA A 117 -7.14 0.27 0.51
CA ALA A 117 -8.28 -0.36 1.19
C ALA A 117 -9.53 -0.48 0.31
N ALA A 118 -10.15 0.65 -0.05
CA ALA A 118 -11.45 0.63 -0.70
C ALA A 118 -11.66 1.86 -1.60
N MET A 119 -12.64 1.74 -2.50
CA MET A 119 -13.13 2.83 -3.32
C MET A 119 -14.65 2.71 -3.48
N LEU A 120 -15.35 3.83 -3.55
CA LEU A 120 -16.79 3.86 -3.83
C LEU A 120 -17.04 3.67 -5.33
N SER A 121 -17.87 2.70 -5.69
CA SER A 121 -18.24 2.47 -7.09
C SER A 121 -18.96 3.70 -7.67
N GLY A 122 -18.64 4.04 -8.93
CA GLY A 122 -19.21 5.20 -9.63
C GLY A 122 -18.58 6.55 -9.27
N VAL A 123 -17.65 6.60 -8.31
CA VAL A 123 -16.92 7.83 -7.96
C VAL A 123 -15.50 7.76 -8.56
N PRO A 124 -15.09 8.74 -9.40
CA PRO A 124 -13.72 8.79 -9.93
C PRO A 124 -12.68 8.80 -8.81
N LEU A 125 -11.51 8.14 -9.01
CA LEU A 125 -10.47 8.04 -7.97
C LEU A 125 -10.02 9.41 -7.43
N SER A 126 -9.95 10.43 -8.30
CA SER A 126 -9.62 11.81 -7.93
C SER A 126 -10.63 12.49 -7.01
N HIS A 127 -11.84 11.95 -6.89
CA HIS A 127 -12.92 12.47 -6.05
C HIS A 127 -13.22 11.56 -4.85
N GLN A 128 -12.52 10.44 -4.72
CA GLN A 128 -12.62 9.56 -3.55
C GLN A 128 -12.01 10.25 -2.34
N ARG A 129 -12.53 9.93 -1.16
CA ARG A 129 -11.95 10.42 0.09
C ARG A 129 -10.69 9.63 0.41
N GLU A 130 -9.60 10.35 0.68
CA GLU A 130 -8.31 9.78 1.10
C GLU A 130 -8.45 8.78 2.25
N GLU A 131 -9.31 9.08 3.23
CA GLU A 131 -9.54 8.20 4.38
C GLU A 131 -10.11 6.83 4.00
N ILE A 132 -10.92 6.77 2.95
CA ILE A 132 -11.50 5.55 2.39
C ILE A 132 -10.42 4.81 1.58
N LEU A 133 -9.72 5.54 0.71
CA LEU A 133 -8.67 4.97 -0.14
C LEU A 133 -7.57 4.29 0.68
N CYS A 134 -7.10 4.96 1.74
CA CYS A 134 -6.07 4.43 2.62
C CYS A 134 -6.61 3.59 3.78
N GLY A 135 -7.92 3.35 3.92
CA GLY A 135 -8.45 2.52 5.02
C GLY A 135 -8.19 3.04 6.43
N SER A 136 -8.21 4.37 6.63
CA SER A 136 -8.12 4.91 7.99
C SER A 136 -9.38 4.58 8.81
N THR A 137 -9.30 4.63 10.14
CA THR A 137 -10.45 4.40 11.03
C THR A 137 -11.66 5.28 10.69
N ARG A 138 -11.45 6.51 10.20
CA ARG A 138 -12.54 7.38 9.76
C ARG A 138 -13.19 6.88 8.48
N GLY A 139 -12.40 6.42 7.51
CA GLY A 139 -12.90 5.88 6.25
C GLY A 139 -13.66 4.57 6.45
N GLU A 140 -13.15 3.69 7.31
CA GLU A 140 -13.85 2.45 7.67
C GLU A 140 -15.23 2.72 8.31
N ARG A 141 -15.31 3.69 9.23
CA ARG A 141 -16.58 4.10 9.84
C ARG A 141 -17.57 4.64 8.81
N GLU A 142 -17.08 5.39 7.84
CA GLU A 142 -17.90 5.94 6.76
C GLU A 142 -18.41 4.85 5.82
N LEU A 143 -17.56 3.92 5.40
CA LEU A 143 -17.97 2.75 4.63
C LEU A 143 -19.01 1.92 5.39
N THR A 144 -18.81 1.74 6.70
CA THR A 144 -19.78 1.03 7.55
C THR A 144 -21.13 1.74 7.60
N ALA A 145 -21.14 3.08 7.65
CA ALA A 145 -22.37 3.87 7.61
C ALA A 145 -23.07 3.82 6.24
N LEU A 146 -22.30 3.78 5.15
CA LEU A 146 -22.84 3.68 3.77
C LEU A 146 -23.33 2.27 3.43
N PHE A 147 -22.70 1.23 3.98
CA PHE A 147 -22.98 -0.18 3.70
C PHE A 147 -23.24 -1.00 4.99
N PRO A 148 -24.30 -0.69 5.76
CA PRO A 148 -24.55 -1.29 7.07
C PRO A 148 -24.87 -2.80 7.03
N THR A 149 -25.18 -3.38 5.87
CA THR A 149 -25.49 -4.81 5.70
C THR A 149 -24.31 -5.68 5.26
N ALA A 150 -23.14 -5.09 4.96
CA ALA A 150 -21.92 -5.84 4.68
C ALA A 150 -21.23 -6.39 5.96
N ILE A 151 -21.81 -6.08 7.14
CA ILE A 151 -21.29 -6.36 8.48
C ILE A 151 -21.55 -7.83 8.87
N GLY A 152 -20.85 -8.73 8.20
CA GLY A 152 -20.59 -10.10 8.65
C GLY A 152 -19.24 -10.61 8.15
N MET A 153 -18.53 -9.75 7.43
CA MET A 153 -17.27 -10.05 6.78
C MET A 153 -16.17 -9.31 7.52
N SER A 154 -15.32 -10.03 8.25
CA SER A 154 -14.05 -9.49 8.74
C SER A 154 -13.28 -8.81 7.59
N THR A 155 -12.39 -7.86 7.88
CA THR A 155 -11.52 -7.21 6.88
C THR A 155 -10.82 -8.23 5.98
N THR A 156 -10.43 -9.39 6.55
CA THR A 156 -9.88 -10.55 5.85
C THR A 156 -10.86 -11.18 4.84
N SER A 157 -12.16 -11.19 5.13
CA SER A 157 -13.18 -11.77 4.25
C SER A 157 -13.78 -10.79 3.23
N MET A 158 -13.67 -9.47 3.44
CA MET A 158 -13.94 -8.50 2.36
C MET A 158 -12.88 -8.60 1.27
N GLN A 159 -11.60 -8.68 1.61
CA GLN A 159 -10.51 -8.87 0.62
C GLN A 159 -10.71 -10.12 -0.25
N SER A 160 -11.19 -11.23 0.32
CA SER A 160 -11.35 -12.51 -0.41
C SER A 160 -12.49 -12.51 -1.45
N ARG A 161 -13.57 -11.74 -1.24
CA ARG A 161 -14.65 -11.65 -2.24
C ARG A 161 -14.35 -10.70 -3.39
N TRP A 162 -13.55 -9.65 -3.18
CA TRP A 162 -13.17 -8.73 -4.26
C TRP A 162 -12.08 -9.33 -5.18
N CYS A 163 -11.13 -10.13 -4.65
CA CYS A 163 -10.18 -10.88 -5.48
C CYS A 163 -10.85 -11.93 -6.39
N SER A 164 -12.00 -12.46 -5.98
CA SER A 164 -12.75 -13.47 -6.75
C SER A 164 -13.52 -12.89 -7.95
N ALA A 165 -13.56 -11.56 -8.11
CA ALA A 165 -14.31 -10.87 -9.16
C ALA A 165 -13.42 -10.27 -10.27
N ILE A 166 -12.10 -10.48 -10.21
CA ILE A 166 -11.17 -10.13 -11.28
C ILE A 166 -10.51 -11.43 -11.75
N THR A 167 -11.08 -12.02 -12.80
CA THR A 167 -10.45 -13.04 -13.65
C THR A 167 -10.76 -12.67 -15.09
#